data_AF-A0A252BKT3-F1
#
_entry.id   AF-A0A252BKT3-F1
#
_cell.length_a   1.000
_cell.length_b   1.000
_cell.length_c   1.000
_cell.angle_alpha   90.00
_cell.angle_beta   90.00
_cell.angle_gamma   90.00
#
_symmetry.space_group_name_H-M   'P 1'
#
loop_
_entity.id
_entity.type
_entity.pdbx_description
1 polymer ?
#
loop_
_entity_poly.entity_id
_entity_poly.type
_entity_poly.pdbx_seq_one_letter_code
_entity_poly.pdbx_strand_id
1 'polypeptide(L)'
;FQNSPDGHARLLETLQSMPDGLTVGFEATGGQEWALWRVLISMGLNAVQLLPAQIKAFALSMGKRAKTDQIDAELIARFMVVRPEAGRALP
;
A
#
# COMPACT_ATOMS: atom_id res chain seq x y z
N PHE A 1 5.23 -6.34 9.03
CA PHE A 1 4.90 -7.79 9.07
C PHE A 1 5.71 -8.48 7.97
N GLN A 2 6.06 -9.77 8.11
CA GLN A 2 6.66 -10.52 6.99
C GLN A 2 5.61 -10.75 5.90
N ASN A 3 6.04 -10.88 4.64
CA ASN A 3 5.13 -11.24 3.54
C ASN A 3 4.85 -12.75 3.54
N SER A 4 4.09 -13.20 4.53
CA SER A 4 3.69 -14.59 4.75
C SER A 4 2.21 -14.63 5.16
N PRO A 5 1.54 -15.79 5.07
CA PRO A 5 0.15 -15.93 5.52
C PRO A 5 -0.07 -15.44 6.96
N ASP A 6 0.80 -15.81 7.90
CA ASP A 6 0.74 -15.34 9.29
C ASP A 6 0.94 -13.83 9.40
N GLY A 7 1.84 -13.28 8.59
CA GLY A 7 2.07 -11.83 8.52
C GLY A 7 0.86 -11.08 7.99
N HIS A 8 0.14 -11.64 7.01
CA HIS A 8 -1.10 -11.07 6.47
C HIS A 8 -2.22 -11.11 7.50
N ALA A 9 -2.39 -12.23 8.22
CA ALA A 9 -3.41 -12.34 9.27
C ALA A 9 -3.23 -11.26 10.35
N ARG A 10 -2.00 -11.08 10.86
CA ARG A 10 -1.70 -10.05 11.87
C ARG A 10 -1.89 -8.63 11.35
N LEU A 11 -1.57 -8.40 10.07
CA LEU A 11 -1.85 -7.12 9.42
C LEU A 11 -3.36 -6.86 9.35
N LEU A 12 -4.16 -7.86 8.97
CA LEU A 12 -5.61 -7.73 8.87
C LEU A 12 -6.25 -7.40 10.22
N GLU A 13 -5.84 -8.06 11.31
CA GLU A 13 -6.29 -7.73 12.67
C GLU A 13 -6.05 -6.25 12.99
N THR A 14 -4.90 -5.73 12.59
CA THR A 14 -4.56 -4.31 12.78
C THR A 14 -5.49 -3.41 11.94
N LEU A 15 -5.71 -3.75 10.67
CA LEU A 15 -6.51 -2.94 9.74
C LEU A 15 -8.00 -2.94 10.10
N GLN A 16 -8.53 -4.04 10.64
CA GLN A 16 -9.93 -4.12 11.09
C GLN A 16 -10.23 -3.23 12.29
N SER A 17 -9.21 -2.82 13.05
CA SER A 17 -9.35 -1.85 14.15
C SER A 17 -9.35 -0.39 13.69
N MET A 18 -9.10 -0.14 12.40
CA MET A 18 -9.05 1.20 11.84
C MET A 18 -10.44 1.68 11.39
N PRO A 19 -10.64 3.00 11.19
CA PRO A 19 -11.91 3.54 10.73
C PRO A 19 -12.34 2.99 9.36
N ASP A 20 -13.66 2.98 9.15
CA ASP A 20 -14.26 2.65 7.86
C ASP A 20 -13.76 3.57 6.74
N GLY A 21 -13.73 3.04 5.52
CA GLY A 21 -13.27 3.79 4.35
C GLY A 21 -11.74 3.84 4.18
N LEU A 22 -10.98 3.12 5.01
CA LEU A 22 -9.54 2.96 4.83
C LEU A 22 -9.22 2.35 3.46
N THR A 23 -8.29 2.98 2.73
CA THR A 23 -7.70 2.45 1.50
C THR A 23 -6.25 2.11 1.73
N VAL A 24 -5.87 0.87 1.43
CA VAL A 24 -4.50 0.35 1.54
C VAL A 24 -3.80 0.48 0.19
N GLY A 25 -2.70 1.23 0.14
CA GLY A 25 -1.85 1.33 -1.05
C GLY A 25 -0.56 0.55 -0.91
N PHE A 26 -0.13 -0.09 -1.99
CA PHE A 26 1.20 -0.70 -2.10
C PHE A 26 1.77 -0.51 -3.50
N GLU A 27 3.07 -0.33 -3.58
CA GLU A 27 3.80 -0.27 -4.85
C GLU A 27 3.86 -1.65 -5.50
N ALA A 28 3.84 -1.71 -6.83
CA ALA A 28 4.01 -2.99 -7.54
C ALA A 28 5.43 -3.54 -7.33
N THR A 29 5.53 -4.75 -6.77
CA THR A 29 6.80 -5.42 -6.40
C THR A 29 7.09 -6.68 -7.22
N GLY A 30 6.54 -6.77 -8.43
CA GLY A 30 6.76 -7.93 -9.31
C GLY A 30 6.04 -9.20 -8.88
N GLY A 31 5.06 -9.10 -7.99
CA GLY A 31 4.06 -10.13 -7.74
C GLY A 31 3.93 -10.59 -6.28
N GLN A 32 4.84 -10.18 -5.41
CA GLN A 32 4.78 -10.44 -3.98
C GLN A 32 3.52 -9.84 -3.33
N GLU A 33 3.01 -8.76 -3.90
CA GLU A 33 1.84 -8.04 -3.43
C GLU A 33 0.51 -8.75 -3.73
N TRP A 34 0.45 -9.68 -4.70
CA TRP A 34 -0.81 -10.29 -5.13
C TRP A 34 -1.49 -11.10 -4.04
N ALA A 35 -0.72 -11.82 -3.22
CA ALA A 35 -1.27 -12.63 -2.14
C ALA A 35 -1.96 -11.73 -1.10
N LEU A 36 -1.25 -10.69 -0.65
CA LEU A 36 -1.80 -9.70 0.28
C LEU A 36 -3.01 -8.99 -0.33
N TRP A 37 -2.93 -8.58 -1.61
CA TRP A 37 -4.01 -7.86 -2.28
C TRP A 37 -5.32 -8.67 -2.30
N ARG A 38 -5.25 -9.95 -2.69
CA ARG A 38 -6.43 -10.83 -2.67
C ARG A 38 -7.02 -10.95 -1.27
N VAL A 39 -6.16 -11.09 -0.25
CA VAL A 39 -6.59 -11.20 1.14
C VAL A 39 -7.31 -9.93 1.59
N LEU A 40 -6.78 -8.74 1.29
CA LEU A 40 -7.42 -7.46 1.62
C LEU A 40 -8.81 -7.33 0.96
N ILE A 41 -8.91 -7.61 -0.34
CA ILE A 41 -10.18 -7.54 -1.07
C ILE A 41 -11.19 -8.55 -0.53
N SER A 42 -10.77 -9.78 -0.20
CA SER A 42 -11.65 -10.81 0.37
C SER A 42 -12.25 -10.42 1.73
N MET A 43 -11.60 -9.50 2.44
CA MET A 43 -12.05 -8.96 3.72
C MET A 43 -12.86 -7.66 3.57
N GLY A 44 -13.16 -7.23 2.34
CA GLY A 44 -13.91 -6.01 2.07
C GLY A 44 -13.11 -4.71 2.25
N LEU A 45 -11.78 -4.79 2.38
CA LEU A 45 -10.93 -3.61 2.49
C LEU A 45 -10.61 -3.06 1.10
N ASN A 46 -10.61 -1.73 0.96
CA ASN A 46 -10.18 -1.08 -0.27
C ASN A 46 -8.66 -1.19 -0.40
N ALA A 47 -8.19 -1.67 -1.54
CA ALA A 47 -6.76 -1.87 -1.79
C ALA A 47 -6.39 -1.52 -3.23
N VAL A 48 -5.36 -0.69 -3.39
CA VAL A 48 -4.88 -0.21 -4.69
C VAL A 48 -3.40 -0.49 -4.91
N GLN A 49 -3.08 -0.91 -6.12
CA GLN A 49 -1.69 -1.05 -6.54
C GLN A 49 -1.21 0.24 -7.22
N LEU A 50 -0.11 0.78 -6.73
CA LEU A 50 0.49 2.03 -7.20
C LEU A 50 1.65 1.76 -8.15
N LEU A 51 1.84 2.66 -9.12
CA LEU A 51 2.91 2.55 -10.11
C LEU A 51 4.25 3.00 -9.52
N PRO A 52 5.31 2.17 -9.59
CA PRO A 52 6.62 2.53 -9.05
C PRO A 52 7.18 3.86 -9.57
N ALA A 53 6.96 4.14 -10.86
CA ALA A 53 7.41 5.37 -11.48
C ALA A 53 6.75 6.63 -10.86
N GLN A 54 5.48 6.55 -10.47
CA GLN A 54 4.75 7.67 -9.86
C GLN A 54 5.23 7.92 -8.43
N ILE A 55 5.42 6.85 -7.65
CA ILE A 55 5.95 6.94 -6.28
C ILE A 55 7.37 7.52 -6.30
N LYS A 56 8.22 7.05 -7.22
CA LYS A 56 9.57 7.57 -7.41
C LYS A 56 9.56 9.06 -7.80
N ALA A 57 8.71 9.47 -8.73
CA ALA A 57 8.59 10.87 -9.13
C ALA A 57 8.12 11.76 -7.96
N PHE A 58 7.16 11.29 -7.17
CA PHE A 58 6.68 12.00 -5.99
C PHE A 58 7.75 12.12 -4.91
N ALA A 59 8.51 11.05 -4.64
CA ALA A 59 9.64 11.08 -3.71
C ALA A 59 10.69 12.14 -4.10
N LEU A 60 11.02 12.20 -5.40
CA LEU A 60 11.95 13.19 -5.95
C LEU A 60 11.43 14.61 -5.76
N SER A 61 10.13 14.87 -5.97
CA SER A 61 9.54 16.19 -5.72
C SER A 61 9.59 16.62 -4.25
N MET A 62 9.68 15.67 -3.31
CA MET A 62 9.82 15.95 -1.88
C MET A 62 11.28 16.02 -1.39
N GLY A 63 12.27 15.79 -2.26
CA GLY A 63 13.69 15.82 -1.90
C GLY A 63 14.13 14.72 -0.93
N LYS A 64 13.34 13.65 -0.74
CA LYS A 64 13.68 12.54 0.17
C LYS A 64 14.75 11.62 -0.47
N ARG A 65 15.87 11.38 0.23
CA ARG A 65 16.97 10.47 -0.20
C ARG A 65 17.12 9.20 0.64
N ALA A 66 16.50 9.13 1.82
CA ALA A 66 16.54 7.94 2.68
C ALA A 66 15.41 6.97 2.32
N LYS A 67 15.72 5.67 2.28
CA LYS A 67 14.77 4.59 1.99
C LYS A 67 14.80 3.56 3.12
N THR A 68 13.80 3.61 3.97
CA THR A 68 13.44 2.52 4.87
C THR A 68 11.98 2.16 4.59
N ASP A 69 11.57 0.93 4.93
CA ASP A 69 10.19 0.49 4.70
C ASP A 69 9.16 1.45 5.33
N GLN A 70 9.49 2.04 6.49
CA GLN A 70 8.62 3.02 7.15
C GLN A 70 8.52 4.34 6.38
N ILE A 71 9.63 4.82 5.82
CA ILE A 71 9.64 6.05 5.01
C ILE A 71 8.88 5.85 3.70
N ASP A 72 9.03 4.67 3.08
CA ASP A 72 8.33 4.34 1.84
C ASP A 72 6.81 4.18 2.08
N ALA A 73 6.40 3.57 3.19
CA ALA A 73 4.98 3.51 3.58
C ALA A 73 4.38 4.90 3.83
N GLU A 74 5.11 5.79 4.51
CA GLU A 74 4.67 7.18 4.74
C GLU A 74 4.59 7.97 3.43
N LEU A 75 5.55 7.77 2.53
CA LEU A 75 5.57 8.35 1.18
C LEU A 75 4.34 7.93 0.39
N ILE A 76 4.00 6.63 0.40
CA ILE A 76 2.82 6.09 -0.26
C ILE A 76 1.54 6.68 0.33
N ALA A 77 1.41 6.73 1.66
CA ALA A 77 0.25 7.32 2.32
C ALA A 77 0.06 8.80 1.92
N ARG A 78 1.15 9.59 1.92
CA ARG A 78 1.11 10.99 1.45
C ARG A 78 0.75 11.10 -0.03
N PHE A 79 1.29 10.22 -0.87
CA PHE A 79 0.97 10.20 -2.30
C PHE A 79 -0.53 9.97 -2.52
N MET A 80 -1.14 9.02 -1.79
CA MET A 80 -2.57 8.71 -1.91
C MET A 80 -3.47 9.86 -1.44
N VAL A 81 -3.04 10.66 -0.46
CA VAL A 81 -3.77 11.87 -0.07
C VAL A 81 -3.76 12.92 -1.19
N VAL A 82 -2.62 13.06 -1.89
CA VAL A 82 -2.46 14.04 -2.99
C VAL A 82 -3.12 13.56 -4.29
N ARG A 83 -3.14 12.25 -4.52
CA ARG A 83 -3.65 11.59 -5.73
C ARG A 83 -4.60 10.44 -5.35
N PRO A 84 -5.77 10.74 -4.78
CA PRO A 84 -6.71 9.71 -4.30
C PRO A 84 -7.23 8.79 -5.40
N GLU A 85 -7.20 9.24 -6.64
CA GLU A 85 -7.59 8.48 -7.83
C GLU A 85 -6.46 7.60 -8.40
N ALA A 86 -5.25 7.67 -7.84
CA ALA A 86 -4.12 6.92 -8.34
C ALA A 86 -4.14 5.45 -7.94
N GLY A 87 -3.53 4.64 -8.81
CA GLY A 87 -3.47 3.20 -8.66
C GLY A 87 -4.57 2.48 -9.41
N ARG A 88 -4.44 1.16 -9.47
CA ARG A 88 -5.45 0.27 -10.06
C ARG A 88 -6.05 -0.62 -8.97
N ALA A 89 -7.32 -0.97 -9.15
CA ALA A 89 -7.98 -2.02 -8.39
C ALA A 89 -7.53 -3.41 -8.85
N LEU A 90 -7.83 -4.43 -8.04
CA LEU A 90 -7.54 -5.82 -8.40
C LEU A 90 -8.35 -6.14 -9.67
N PRO A 91 -7.73 -6.69 -10.74
CA PRO A 91 -8.45 -7.09 -11.95
C PRO A 91 -9.51 -8.16 -11.70
#